data_AF-A0A9N9TA05-F1
#
_entry.id   AF-A0A9N9TA05-F1
#
_cell.length_a   1.000
_cell.length_b   1.000
_cell.length_c   1.000
_cell.angle_alpha   90.00
_cell.angle_beta   90.00
_cell.angle_gamma   90.00
#
_symmetry.space_group_name_H-M   'P 1'
#
loop_
_entity.id
_entity.type
_entity.pdbx_description
1 polymer ?
#
loop_
_entity_poly.entity_id
_entity_poly.type
_entity_poly.pdbx_seq_one_letter_code
_entity_poly.pdbx_strand_id
1 'polypeptide(L)'
;MNVEDYNNIVSFIRNYKGLTIYCMKELVEKFSSCSYDTLYSILQFEYQKRMKINHSRTQHNKQRFWELYQQSVKNKEDPGIIVRIAENFDIGPCLVAKIILNKYFENNNDENAEPVSNVNVYLRDTSLISDPILAYEMFLCTLYDNVYSPLTDAMKSSLGQQYEIKLYREATQLGLGFRDEEQLRRYGYDKTPDLMSSSSESEDEIIRKQRKGVVNAGNYKQNFIRNAKVKGKAHINHVGKEVLQRKTGVNCGCLKKCCHMFSCENKEEIIANINQLSNKNEQDLYLHRLIDSNPVQNIRNHLDLV
;
A
#
# COMPACT_ATOMS: atom_id res chain seq x y z
N MET A 1 14.20 -26.42 20.09
CA MET A 1 15.44 -25.72 19.74
C MET A 1 15.94 -25.01 20.98
N ASN A 2 17.19 -25.20 21.37
CA ASN A 2 17.76 -24.48 22.51
C ASN A 2 18.07 -23.03 22.11
N VAL A 3 18.35 -22.16 23.08
CA VAL A 3 18.61 -20.72 22.82
C VAL A 3 19.93 -20.51 22.06
N GLU A 4 20.91 -21.39 22.26
CA GLU A 4 22.23 -21.30 21.64
C GLU A 4 22.18 -21.59 20.14
N ASP A 5 21.50 -22.66 19.74
CA ASP A 5 21.20 -23.04 18.35
C ASP A 5 20.50 -21.89 17.64
N TYR A 6 19.47 -21.30 18.26
CA TYR A 6 18.75 -20.16 17.71
C TYR A 6 19.70 -18.97 17.48
N ASN A 7 20.52 -18.61 18.46
CA ASN A 7 21.46 -17.50 18.33
C ASN A 7 22.52 -17.76 17.25
N ASN A 8 22.98 -19.00 17.11
CA ASN A 8 23.92 -19.41 16.07
C ASN A 8 23.29 -19.30 14.66
N ILE A 9 22.05 -19.73 14.49
CA ILE A 9 21.28 -19.58 13.25
C ILE A 9 21.10 -18.09 12.90
N VAL A 10 20.67 -17.27 13.86
CA VAL A 10 20.47 -15.83 13.67
C VAL A 10 21.79 -15.13 13.31
N SER A 11 22.88 -15.47 13.99
CA SER A 11 24.21 -14.93 13.69
C SER A 11 24.65 -15.29 12.27
N PHE A 12 24.44 -16.54 11.85
CA PHE A 12 24.72 -16.98 10.49
C PHE A 12 23.93 -16.16 9.46
N ILE A 13 22.60 -16.02 9.63
CA ILE A 13 21.74 -15.27 8.71
C ILE A 13 22.16 -13.80 8.60
N ARG A 14 22.46 -13.15 9.73
CA ARG A 14 22.81 -11.72 9.74
C ARG A 14 24.12 -11.43 9.02
N ASN A 15 25.07 -12.36 9.08
CA ASN A 15 26.37 -12.26 8.43
C ASN A 15 26.36 -12.76 6.99
N TYR A 16 25.30 -13.45 6.56
CA TYR A 16 25.18 -13.96 5.21
C TYR A 16 25.07 -12.86 4.16
N LYS A 17 25.84 -13.01 3.08
CA LYS A 17 25.83 -12.15 1.89
C LYS A 17 25.42 -12.98 0.70
N GLY A 18 24.29 -12.64 0.10
CA GLY A 18 23.71 -13.39 -1.00
C GLY A 18 22.18 -13.41 -0.92
N LEU A 19 21.58 -14.15 -1.85
CA LEU A 19 20.15 -14.37 -1.88
C LEU A 19 19.69 -15.31 -0.76
N THR A 20 18.45 -15.10 -0.30
CA THR A 20 17.82 -15.91 0.74
C THR A 20 17.67 -17.38 0.35
N ILE A 21 17.54 -17.69 -0.94
CA ILE A 21 17.48 -19.07 -1.42
C ILE A 21 18.80 -19.83 -1.18
N TYR A 22 19.94 -19.16 -1.36
CA TYR A 22 21.27 -19.72 -1.10
C TYR A 22 21.54 -19.81 0.40
N CYS A 23 21.16 -18.77 1.15
CA CYS A 23 21.22 -18.78 2.62
C CYS A 23 20.44 -19.97 3.19
N MET A 24 19.24 -20.24 2.65
CA MET A 24 18.42 -21.36 3.10
C MET A 24 19.09 -22.71 2.83
N LYS A 25 19.70 -22.88 1.67
CA LYS A 25 20.43 -24.11 1.32
C LYS A 25 21.55 -24.39 2.33
N GLU A 26 22.37 -23.38 2.61
CA GLU A 26 23.48 -23.50 3.56
C GLU A 26 22.99 -23.69 5.01
N LEU A 27 21.86 -23.08 5.37
CA LEU A 27 21.23 -23.29 6.69
C LEU A 27 20.82 -24.75 6.89
N VAL A 28 20.23 -25.39 5.88
CA VAL A 28 19.80 -26.80 5.96
C VAL A 28 21.01 -27.74 6.10
N GLU A 29 22.09 -27.46 5.36
CA GLU A 29 23.33 -28.23 5.44
C GLU A 29 24.00 -28.08 6.82
N LYS A 30 24.03 -26.85 7.35
CA LYS A 30 24.75 -26.53 8.60
C LYS A 30 23.96 -26.88 9.87
N PHE A 31 22.63 -26.79 9.82
CA PHE A 31 21.74 -26.99 10.96
C PHE A 31 20.75 -28.13 10.70
N SER A 32 21.26 -29.28 10.26
CA SER A 32 20.47 -30.46 9.89
C SER A 32 19.63 -31.06 11.03
N SER A 33 19.92 -30.72 12.27
CA SER A 33 19.12 -31.08 13.45
C SER A 33 17.81 -30.29 13.56
N CYS A 34 17.70 -29.15 12.87
CA CYS A 34 16.50 -28.31 12.87
C CYS A 34 15.62 -28.64 11.65
N SER A 35 14.30 -28.59 11.84
CA SER A 35 13.37 -28.75 10.71
C SER A 35 13.51 -27.60 9.71
N TYR A 36 13.26 -27.92 8.43
CA TYR A 36 13.27 -26.94 7.34
C TYR A 36 12.37 -25.73 7.66
N ASP A 37 11.14 -25.98 8.13
CA ASP A 37 10.16 -24.92 8.44
C ASP A 37 10.64 -23.98 9.55
N THR A 38 11.33 -24.54 10.56
CA THR A 38 11.92 -23.72 11.64
C THR A 38 13.01 -22.81 11.09
N LEU A 39 13.94 -23.36 10.31
CA LEU A 39 15.03 -22.58 9.71
C LEU A 39 14.49 -21.51 8.76
N TYR A 40 13.51 -21.86 7.93
CA TYR A 40 12.86 -20.95 6.99
C TYR A 40 12.14 -19.81 7.73
N SER A 41 11.44 -20.10 8.83
CA SER A 41 10.75 -19.08 9.63
C SER A 41 11.73 -18.06 10.24
N ILE A 42 12.85 -18.53 10.78
CA ILE A 42 13.89 -17.66 11.36
C ILE A 42 14.54 -16.81 10.26
N LEU A 43 14.91 -17.42 9.13
CA LEU A 43 15.46 -16.74 7.97
C LEU A 43 14.52 -15.64 7.47
N GLN A 44 13.25 -15.98 7.26
CA GLN A 44 12.25 -15.04 6.78
C GLN A 44 12.10 -13.85 7.73
N PHE A 45 12.03 -14.10 9.05
CA PHE A 45 11.89 -13.05 10.05
C PHE A 45 13.08 -12.08 10.06
N GLU A 46 14.30 -12.60 10.13
CA GLU A 46 15.52 -11.78 10.14
C GLU A 46 15.71 -11.03 8.81
N TYR A 47 15.39 -11.67 7.69
CA TYR A 47 15.45 -11.02 6.38
C TYR A 47 14.45 -9.87 6.25
N GLN A 48 13.20 -10.07 6.68
CA GLN A 48 12.18 -9.01 6.68
C GLN A 48 12.57 -7.84 7.58
N LYS A 49 13.15 -8.12 8.76
CA LYS A 49 13.66 -7.08 9.66
C LYS A 49 14.76 -6.26 8.98
N ARG A 50 15.71 -6.92 8.32
CA ARG A 50 16.79 -6.27 7.56
C ARG A 50 16.26 -5.38 6.43
N MET A 51 15.27 -5.87 5.67
CA MET A 51 14.67 -5.09 4.58
C MET A 51 13.92 -3.85 5.07
N LYS A 52 13.18 -3.95 6.19
CA LYS A 52 12.49 -2.81 6.79
C LYS A 52 13.47 -1.71 7.24
N ILE A 53 14.57 -2.09 7.88
CA ILE A 53 15.61 -1.13 8.31
C ILE A 53 16.26 -0.46 7.10
N ASN A 54 16.55 -1.23 6.05
CA ASN A 54 17.21 -0.74 4.84
C ASN A 54 16.26 -0.07 3.83
N HIS A 55 14.96 0.00 4.11
CA HIS A 55 13.96 0.46 3.15
C HIS A 55 14.24 1.89 2.65
N SER A 56 14.48 2.82 3.58
CA SER A 56 14.81 4.22 3.23
C SER A 56 16.02 4.28 2.30
N ARG A 57 17.15 3.68 2.69
CA ARG A 57 18.39 3.65 1.89
C ARG A 57 18.15 3.04 0.50
N THR A 58 17.34 1.99 0.43
CA THR A 58 16.99 1.31 -0.82
C THR A 58 16.22 2.24 -1.77
N GLN A 59 15.28 3.04 -1.26
CA GLN A 59 14.56 4.03 -2.06
C GLN A 59 15.48 5.15 -2.59
N HIS A 60 16.46 5.60 -1.79
CA HIS A 60 17.42 6.62 -2.23
C HIS A 60 18.31 6.14 -3.39
N ASN A 61 18.55 4.83 -3.50
CA ASN A 61 19.37 4.24 -4.56
C ASN A 61 18.60 3.92 -5.84
N LYS A 62 17.33 4.36 -5.97
CA LYS A 62 16.48 4.08 -7.14
C LYS A 62 17.15 4.39 -8.48
N GLN A 63 17.75 5.58 -8.58
CA GLN A 63 18.41 6.03 -9.81
C GLN A 63 19.60 5.12 -10.16
N ARG A 64 20.39 4.74 -9.16
CA ARG A 64 21.54 3.85 -9.33
C ARG A 64 21.14 2.45 -9.80
N PHE A 65 20.05 1.88 -9.27
CA PHE A 65 19.57 0.57 -9.74
C PHE A 65 19.14 0.61 -11.21
N TRP A 66 18.47 1.69 -11.61
CA TRP A 66 18.08 1.90 -12.99
C TRP A 66 19.28 2.04 -13.93
N GLU A 67 20.29 2.83 -13.56
CA GLU A 67 21.52 3.01 -14.34
C GLU A 67 22.27 1.70 -14.53
N LEU A 68 22.44 0.92 -13.46
CA LEU A 68 23.09 -0.40 -13.52
C LEU A 68 22.31 -1.34 -14.45
N TYR A 69 20.99 -1.41 -14.31
CA TYR A 69 20.15 -2.21 -15.20
C TYR A 69 20.32 -1.80 -16.67
N GLN A 70 20.21 -0.51 -16.98
CA GLN A 70 20.36 -0.02 -18.35
C GLN A 70 21.76 -0.31 -18.92
N GLN A 71 22.80 -0.18 -18.11
CA GLN A 71 24.17 -0.48 -18.52
C GLN A 71 24.33 -1.96 -18.85
N SER A 72 23.84 -2.86 -18.00
CA SER A 72 23.90 -4.31 -18.23
C SER A 72 23.10 -4.74 -19.47
N VAL A 73 21.94 -4.12 -19.72
CA VAL A 73 21.16 -4.35 -20.94
C VAL A 73 21.91 -3.87 -22.18
N LYS A 74 22.53 -2.68 -22.14
CA LYS A 74 23.36 -2.16 -23.26
C LYS A 74 24.55 -3.06 -23.55
N ASN A 75 25.16 -3.61 -22.51
CA ASN A 75 26.29 -4.53 -22.60
C ASN A 75 25.87 -5.94 -23.08
N LYS A 76 24.57 -6.21 -23.24
CA LYS A 76 24.02 -7.54 -23.59
C LYS A 76 24.49 -8.63 -22.63
N GLU A 77 24.52 -8.31 -21.33
CA GLU A 77 24.81 -9.30 -20.31
C GLU A 77 23.78 -10.44 -20.30
N ASP A 78 24.19 -11.59 -19.77
CA ASP A 78 23.31 -12.73 -19.59
C ASP A 78 22.11 -12.40 -18.67
N PRO A 79 20.97 -13.08 -18.84
CA PRO A 79 19.80 -12.87 -17.99
C PRO A 79 20.05 -13.03 -16.49
N GLY A 80 19.18 -12.45 -15.68
CA GLY A 80 19.34 -12.34 -14.22
C GLY A 80 20.09 -11.08 -13.80
N ILE A 81 20.08 -10.04 -14.63
CA ILE A 81 20.64 -8.72 -14.33
C ILE A 81 20.08 -8.18 -13.02
N ILE A 82 18.75 -8.15 -12.86
CA ILE A 82 18.12 -7.59 -11.65
C ILE A 82 18.43 -8.45 -10.43
N VAL A 83 18.51 -9.77 -10.60
CA VAL A 83 18.89 -10.71 -9.54
C VAL A 83 20.31 -10.45 -9.05
N ARG A 84 21.28 -10.26 -9.97
CA ARG A 84 22.67 -9.90 -9.63
C ARG A 84 22.76 -8.53 -8.95
N ILE A 85 22.00 -7.55 -9.42
CA ILE A 85 21.91 -6.24 -8.74
C ILE A 85 21.38 -6.44 -7.31
N ALA A 86 20.31 -7.21 -7.13
CA ALA A 86 19.73 -7.45 -5.81
C ALA A 86 20.72 -8.12 -4.85
N GLU A 87 21.46 -9.12 -5.34
CA GLU A 87 22.52 -9.80 -4.59
C GLU A 87 23.65 -8.85 -4.17
N ASN A 88 24.17 -8.04 -5.11
CA ASN A 88 25.25 -7.09 -4.85
C ASN A 88 24.89 -6.04 -3.79
N PHE A 89 23.62 -5.65 -3.71
CA PHE A 89 23.14 -4.67 -2.74
C PHE A 89 22.52 -5.28 -1.49
N ASP A 90 22.47 -6.61 -1.37
CA ASP A 90 21.90 -7.36 -0.25
C ASP A 90 20.41 -6.99 -0.01
N ILE A 91 19.63 -6.97 -1.09
CA ILE A 91 18.19 -6.62 -1.15
C ILE A 91 17.41 -7.75 -1.85
N GLY A 92 16.11 -7.87 -1.57
CA GLY A 92 15.23 -8.84 -2.25
C GLY A 92 15.10 -8.57 -3.75
N PRO A 93 15.25 -9.60 -4.62
CA PRO A 93 15.08 -9.44 -6.07
C PRO A 93 13.76 -8.76 -6.43
N CYS A 94 12.64 -9.17 -5.83
CA CYS A 94 11.35 -8.54 -6.11
C CYS A 94 11.27 -7.08 -5.62
N LEU A 95 12.03 -6.70 -4.59
CA LEU A 95 12.07 -5.32 -4.10
C LEU A 95 12.85 -4.42 -5.07
N VAL A 96 13.99 -4.88 -5.59
CA VAL A 96 14.75 -4.15 -6.63
C VAL A 96 13.94 -4.08 -7.92
N ALA A 97 13.31 -5.19 -8.33
CA ALA A 97 12.42 -5.23 -9.49
C ALA A 97 11.31 -4.18 -9.42
N LYS A 98 10.64 -4.03 -8.25
CA LYS A 98 9.62 -2.97 -8.05
C LYS A 98 10.18 -1.57 -8.29
N ILE A 99 11.41 -1.33 -7.85
CA ILE A 99 12.04 -0.01 -7.96
C ILE A 99 12.41 0.30 -9.42
N ILE A 100 12.99 -0.67 -10.12
CA ILE A 100 13.31 -0.59 -11.55
C ILE A 100 12.03 -0.43 -12.38
N LEU A 101 10.99 -1.21 -12.11
CA LEU A 101 9.71 -1.11 -12.81
C LEU A 101 9.04 0.24 -12.60
N ASN A 102 9.03 0.77 -11.38
CA ASN A 102 8.57 2.13 -11.12
C ASN A 102 9.33 3.16 -11.96
N LYS A 103 10.65 3.00 -12.11
CA LYS A 103 11.46 3.92 -12.90
C LYS A 103 11.21 3.77 -14.41
N TYR A 104 10.96 2.55 -14.87
CA TYR A 104 10.54 2.27 -16.24
C TYR A 104 9.25 3.03 -16.59
N PHE A 105 8.22 2.97 -15.74
CA PHE A 105 6.98 3.71 -15.97
C PHE A 105 7.14 5.22 -15.82
N GLU A 106 7.94 5.71 -14.87
CA GLU A 106 8.25 7.14 -14.76
C GLU A 106 8.89 7.71 -16.04
N ASN A 107 9.71 6.91 -16.73
CA ASN A 107 10.38 7.35 -17.95
C ASN A 107 9.51 7.18 -19.21
N ASN A 108 8.53 6.27 -19.18
CA ASN A 108 7.64 5.97 -20.32
C ASN A 108 6.29 6.68 -20.25
N ASN A 109 5.89 7.19 -19.09
CA ASN A 109 4.65 7.94 -18.95
C ASN A 109 4.80 9.33 -19.57
N ASP A 110 3.96 9.59 -20.58
CA ASP A 110 3.60 10.92 -21.05
C ASP A 110 3.03 11.74 -19.87
N GLU A 111 3.19 13.07 -19.85
CA GLU A 111 2.75 13.96 -18.74
C GLU A 111 1.24 13.82 -18.37
N ASN A 112 0.46 13.09 -19.16
CA ASN A 112 -0.97 12.82 -19.01
C ASN A 112 -1.33 11.39 -18.54
N ALA A 113 -0.37 10.49 -18.32
CA ALA A 113 -0.66 9.11 -17.91
C ALA A 113 -0.86 8.99 -16.39
N GLU A 114 -1.95 8.32 -15.97
CA GLU A 114 -2.23 8.09 -14.55
C GLU A 114 -1.07 7.35 -13.86
N PRO A 115 -0.72 7.71 -12.61
CA PRO A 115 0.31 7.00 -11.86
C PRO A 115 -0.08 5.53 -11.74
N VAL A 116 0.85 4.63 -12.12
CA VAL A 116 0.63 3.18 -12.09
C VAL A 116 0.24 2.75 -10.68
N SER A 117 -1.06 2.52 -10.48
CA SER A 117 -1.66 2.46 -9.15
C SER A 117 -1.28 1.21 -8.37
N ASN A 118 -0.69 0.18 -9.00
CA ASN A 118 -0.20 -0.99 -8.29
C ASN A 118 0.87 -1.81 -9.05
N VAL A 119 2.15 -1.52 -8.78
CA VAL A 119 3.32 -2.28 -9.28
C VAL A 119 3.22 -3.79 -9.00
N ASN A 120 2.49 -4.19 -7.95
CA ASN A 120 2.34 -5.61 -7.61
C ASN A 120 1.50 -6.40 -8.62
N VAL A 121 0.73 -5.73 -9.49
CA VAL A 121 0.00 -6.41 -10.59
C VAL A 121 0.99 -6.98 -11.60
N TYR A 122 1.99 -6.19 -12.00
CA TYR A 122 3.03 -6.60 -12.96
C TYR A 122 3.98 -7.67 -12.41
N LEU A 123 4.13 -7.77 -11.09
CA LEU A 123 4.85 -8.89 -10.50
C LEU A 123 4.04 -10.20 -10.55
N ARG A 124 2.71 -10.10 -10.40
CA ARG A 124 1.81 -11.26 -10.52
C ARG A 124 1.71 -11.76 -11.96
N ASP A 125 1.73 -10.83 -12.91
CA ASP A 125 1.73 -11.12 -14.33
C ASP A 125 2.73 -10.22 -15.05
N THR A 126 3.93 -10.77 -15.29
CA THR A 126 5.02 -10.06 -15.95
C THR A 126 4.79 -9.91 -17.45
N SER A 127 3.83 -10.64 -18.04
CA SER A 127 3.50 -10.52 -19.46
C SER A 127 2.83 -9.19 -19.80
N LEU A 128 2.31 -8.47 -18.80
CA LEU A 128 1.74 -7.14 -18.92
C LEU A 128 2.79 -6.05 -19.20
N ILE A 129 4.08 -6.38 -19.14
CA ILE A 129 5.19 -5.44 -19.37
C ILE A 129 5.58 -5.47 -20.85
N SER A 130 5.50 -4.31 -21.51
CA SER A 130 5.79 -4.20 -22.95
C SER A 130 7.25 -4.46 -23.34
N ASP A 131 8.20 -4.16 -22.44
CA ASP A 131 9.62 -4.46 -22.65
C ASP A 131 9.89 -5.95 -22.34
N PRO A 132 10.22 -6.78 -23.35
CA PRO A 132 10.40 -8.21 -23.17
C PRO A 132 11.62 -8.56 -22.29
N ILE A 133 12.67 -7.73 -22.30
CA ILE A 133 13.85 -7.95 -21.45
C ILE A 133 13.47 -7.69 -20.00
N LEU A 134 12.82 -6.55 -19.73
CA LEU A 134 12.36 -6.22 -18.39
C LEU A 134 11.33 -7.24 -17.87
N ALA A 135 10.40 -7.68 -18.71
CA ALA A 135 9.41 -8.69 -18.37
C ALA A 135 10.08 -10.00 -17.92
N TYR A 136 11.09 -10.46 -18.67
CA TYR A 136 11.82 -11.68 -18.35
C TYR A 136 12.68 -11.53 -17.07
N GLU A 137 13.36 -10.40 -16.91
CA GLU A 137 14.12 -10.09 -15.69
C GLU A 137 13.23 -10.05 -14.45
N MET A 138 12.04 -9.44 -14.55
CA MET A 138 11.06 -9.44 -13.49
C MET A 138 10.55 -10.84 -13.15
N PHE A 139 10.32 -11.67 -14.15
CA PHE A 139 9.96 -13.07 -13.95
C PHE A 139 11.04 -13.84 -13.21
N LEU A 140 12.32 -13.66 -13.57
CA LEU A 140 13.42 -14.27 -12.82
C LEU A 140 13.42 -13.81 -11.35
N CYS A 141 13.17 -12.53 -11.08
CA CYS A 141 13.09 -12.07 -9.69
C CYS A 141 11.98 -12.77 -8.89
N THR A 142 10.83 -13.10 -9.48
CA THR A 142 9.78 -13.84 -8.75
C THR A 142 10.17 -15.27 -8.42
N LEU A 143 11.03 -15.89 -9.24
CA LEU A 143 11.56 -17.24 -8.99
C LEU A 143 12.65 -17.25 -7.91
N TYR A 144 13.53 -16.25 -7.91
CA TYR A 144 14.68 -16.19 -6.99
C TYR A 144 14.39 -15.52 -5.64
N ASP A 145 13.24 -14.87 -5.48
CA ASP A 145 12.81 -14.26 -4.22
C ASP A 145 11.84 -15.18 -3.48
N ASN A 146 12.33 -15.93 -2.49
CA ASN A 146 11.52 -16.81 -1.66
C ASN A 146 10.89 -16.10 -0.45
N VAL A 147 10.87 -14.77 -0.39
CA VAL A 147 10.29 -14.01 0.74
C VAL A 147 9.22 -13.01 0.30
N TYR A 148 9.48 -12.25 -0.76
CA TYR A 148 8.63 -11.15 -1.27
C TYR A 148 8.02 -11.43 -2.65
N SER A 149 8.22 -12.63 -3.21
CA SER A 149 7.57 -13.00 -4.47
C SER A 149 6.05 -13.14 -4.31
N PRO A 150 5.29 -12.88 -5.39
CA PRO A 150 3.85 -13.11 -5.39
C PRO A 150 3.44 -14.54 -5.05
N LEU A 151 4.25 -15.53 -5.46
CA LEU A 151 4.03 -16.93 -5.11
C LEU A 151 4.11 -17.14 -3.60
N THR A 152 5.16 -16.60 -2.98
CA THR A 152 5.35 -16.68 -1.53
C THR A 152 4.23 -15.96 -0.77
N ASP A 153 3.79 -14.80 -1.25
CA ASP A 153 2.67 -14.07 -0.66
C ASP A 153 1.35 -14.84 -0.77
N ALA A 154 1.09 -15.46 -1.94
CA ALA A 154 -0.09 -16.30 -2.15
C ALA A 154 -0.07 -17.54 -1.23
N MET A 155 1.08 -18.18 -1.06
CA MET A 155 1.25 -19.31 -0.13
C MET A 155 0.95 -18.90 1.31
N LYS A 156 1.50 -17.78 1.78
CA LYS A 156 1.25 -17.27 3.15
C LYS A 156 -0.22 -16.95 3.38
N SER A 157 -0.84 -16.26 2.43
CA SER A 157 -2.26 -15.91 2.50
C SER A 157 -3.15 -17.15 2.54
N SER A 158 -2.89 -18.12 1.66
CA SER A 158 -3.62 -19.38 1.62
C SER A 158 -3.45 -20.19 2.91
N LEU A 159 -2.23 -20.26 3.45
CA LEU A 159 -1.96 -20.96 4.68
C LEU A 159 -2.70 -20.32 5.87
N GLY A 160 -2.67 -18.99 5.98
CA GLY A 160 -3.43 -18.25 6.99
C GLY A 160 -4.93 -18.57 6.95
N GLN A 161 -5.53 -18.51 5.77
CA GLN A 161 -6.94 -18.85 5.58
C GLN A 161 -7.25 -20.31 5.96
N GLN A 162 -6.35 -21.25 5.66
CA GLN A 162 -6.54 -22.65 6.06
C GLN A 162 -6.56 -22.81 7.59
N TYR A 163 -5.67 -22.11 8.31
CA TYR A 163 -5.64 -22.14 9.77
C TYR A 163 -6.87 -21.46 10.38
N GLU A 164 -7.34 -20.34 9.83
CA GLU A 164 -8.59 -19.68 10.25
C GLU A 164 -9.79 -20.62 10.07
N ILE A 165 -9.93 -21.26 8.90
CA ILE A 165 -10.99 -22.25 8.65
C ILE A 165 -10.92 -23.42 9.62
N LYS A 166 -9.71 -23.93 9.90
CA LYS A 166 -9.51 -25.03 10.85
C LYS A 166 -9.94 -24.60 12.26
N LEU A 167 -9.52 -23.42 12.70
CA LEU A 167 -9.90 -22.86 14.00
C LEU A 167 -11.42 -22.75 14.13
N TYR A 168 -12.10 -22.25 13.10
CA TYR A 168 -13.57 -22.14 13.09
C TYR A 168 -14.25 -23.49 13.18
N ARG A 169 -13.77 -24.49 12.43
CA ARG A 169 -14.31 -25.86 12.49
C ARG A 169 -14.17 -26.47 13.88
N GLU A 170 -13.00 -26.34 14.51
CA GLU A 170 -12.76 -26.87 15.85
C GLU A 170 -13.63 -26.17 16.89
N ALA A 171 -13.75 -24.84 16.84
CA ALA A 171 -14.62 -24.08 17.73
C ALA A 171 -16.10 -24.48 17.59
N THR A 172 -16.58 -24.65 16.36
CA THR A 172 -17.95 -25.14 16.11
C THR A 172 -18.15 -26.57 16.61
N GLN A 173 -17.18 -27.47 16.43
CA GLN A 173 -17.24 -28.85 16.93
C GLN A 173 -17.31 -28.92 18.46
N LEU A 174 -16.62 -28.00 19.15
CA LEU A 174 -16.68 -27.85 20.60
C LEU A 174 -17.97 -27.17 21.10
N GLY A 175 -18.88 -26.79 20.18
CA GLY A 175 -20.12 -26.10 20.52
C GLY A 175 -19.90 -24.66 21.01
N LEU A 176 -18.74 -24.07 20.72
CA LEU A 176 -18.45 -22.70 21.09
C LEU A 176 -19.17 -21.74 20.14
N GLY A 177 -19.97 -20.84 20.71
CA GLY A 177 -20.47 -19.70 19.96
C GLY A 177 -19.36 -18.66 19.79
N PHE A 178 -19.15 -18.18 18.57
CA PHE A 178 -18.15 -17.16 18.28
C PHE A 178 -18.58 -16.25 17.12
N ARG A 179 -17.90 -15.11 17.01
CA ARG A 179 -17.93 -14.21 15.86
C ARG A 179 -16.61 -14.31 15.11
N ASP A 180 -16.71 -14.48 13.80
CA ASP A 180 -15.57 -14.51 12.89
C ASP A 180 -15.12 -13.09 12.49
N GLU A 181 -14.02 -13.02 11.75
CA GLU A 181 -13.43 -11.75 11.32
C GLU A 181 -14.40 -10.90 10.48
N GLU A 182 -15.17 -11.52 9.58
CA GLU A 182 -16.09 -10.84 8.69
C GLU A 182 -17.24 -10.19 9.47
N GLN A 183 -17.79 -10.91 10.44
CA GLN A 183 -18.81 -10.39 11.34
C GLN A 183 -18.26 -9.21 12.16
N LEU A 184 -17.06 -9.33 12.72
CA LEU A 184 -16.42 -8.25 13.48
C LEU A 184 -16.20 -7.00 12.62
N ARG A 185 -15.77 -7.16 11.36
CA ARG A 185 -15.64 -6.05 10.41
C ARG A 185 -16.99 -5.38 10.13
N ARG A 186 -18.06 -6.16 9.91
CA ARG A 186 -19.42 -5.64 9.71
C ARG A 186 -19.93 -4.84 10.91
N TYR A 187 -19.56 -5.25 12.13
CA TYR A 187 -19.88 -4.51 13.35
C TYR A 187 -18.99 -3.29 13.61
N GLY A 188 -18.02 -3.00 12.72
CA GLY A 188 -17.16 -1.82 12.80
C GLY A 188 -16.03 -1.93 13.83
N TYR A 189 -15.63 -3.14 14.21
CA TYR A 189 -14.44 -3.32 15.03
C TYR A 189 -13.20 -2.94 14.23
N ASP A 190 -12.42 -1.98 14.74
CA ASP A 190 -11.15 -1.52 14.13
C ASP A 190 -10.05 -2.60 14.18
N LYS A 191 -10.17 -3.53 15.14
CA LYS A 191 -9.31 -4.72 15.26
C LYS A 191 -10.19 -5.96 15.26
N THR A 192 -9.88 -6.89 14.37
CA THR A 192 -10.63 -8.13 14.18
C THR A 192 -9.74 -9.30 14.61
N PRO A 193 -9.82 -9.78 15.86
CA PRO A 193 -9.24 -11.07 16.20
C PRO A 193 -9.87 -12.16 15.32
N ASP A 194 -9.12 -13.24 15.05
CA ASP A 194 -9.59 -14.34 14.21
C ASP A 194 -10.90 -14.93 14.73
N LEU A 195 -11.03 -15.07 16.06
CA LEU A 195 -12.22 -15.56 16.74
C LEU A 195 -12.52 -14.71 18.00
N MET A 196 -13.75 -14.25 18.13
CA MET A 196 -14.26 -13.60 19.36
C MET A 196 -15.42 -14.39 19.95
N SER A 197 -15.33 -14.81 21.21
CA SER A 197 -16.39 -15.60 21.86
C SER A 197 -17.72 -14.84 21.89
N SER A 198 -18.83 -15.49 21.50
CA SER A 198 -20.15 -14.88 21.50
C SER A 198 -20.72 -14.70 22.90
N SER A 199 -20.24 -15.48 23.89
CA SER A 199 -20.66 -15.41 25.28
C SER A 199 -19.98 -14.29 26.08
N SER A 200 -19.04 -13.58 25.45
CA SER A 200 -18.19 -12.62 26.16
C SER A 200 -18.77 -11.20 26.27
N GLU A 201 -19.95 -10.90 25.72
CA GLU A 201 -20.54 -9.55 25.77
C GLU A 201 -22.07 -9.56 25.67
N SER A 202 -22.76 -8.93 26.63
CA SER A 202 -24.17 -8.50 26.48
C SER A 202 -24.27 -7.32 25.51
N GLU A 203 -25.45 -7.06 24.92
CA GLU A 203 -25.68 -5.88 24.05
C GLU A 203 -25.21 -4.57 24.73
N ASP A 204 -25.36 -4.47 26.06
CA ASP A 204 -24.89 -3.35 26.87
C ASP A 204 -23.35 -3.28 27.00
N GLU A 205 -22.64 -4.41 27.00
CA GLU A 205 -21.18 -4.44 26.98
C GLU A 205 -20.59 -4.06 25.62
N ILE A 206 -21.28 -4.39 24.52
CA ILE A 206 -20.92 -3.97 23.16
C ILE A 206 -21.01 -2.42 23.06
N ILE A 207 -22.06 -1.82 23.61
CA ILE A 207 -22.21 -0.34 23.71
C ILE A 207 -21.14 0.27 24.63
N ARG A 208 -20.75 -0.42 25.73
CA ARG A 208 -19.66 0.06 26.62
C ARG A 208 -18.27 -0.12 26.01
N LYS A 209 -18.03 -1.13 25.18
CA LYS A 209 -16.74 -1.31 24.49
C LYS A 209 -16.60 -0.42 23.25
N GLN A 210 -17.70 -0.01 22.61
CA GLN A 210 -17.72 1.19 21.76
C GLN A 210 -17.16 2.43 22.51
N ARG A 211 -17.35 2.51 23.83
CA ARG A 211 -16.84 3.60 24.68
C ARG A 211 -15.43 3.38 25.25
N LYS A 212 -14.91 2.13 25.33
CA LYS A 212 -13.58 1.85 25.93
C LYS A 212 -12.38 2.08 25.00
N GLY A 213 -12.60 2.27 23.70
CA GLY A 213 -11.59 2.78 22.76
C GLY A 213 -11.78 4.25 22.37
N VAL A 214 -12.91 4.85 22.75
CA VAL A 214 -13.35 6.18 22.30
C VAL A 214 -13.90 6.97 23.50
N VAL A 215 -13.04 7.32 24.45
CA VAL A 215 -13.38 8.34 25.46
C VAL A 215 -13.17 9.69 24.80
N ASN A 216 -14.24 10.48 24.65
CA ASN A 216 -14.23 11.76 23.96
C ASN A 216 -13.77 11.68 22.49
N ALA A 217 -14.55 11.02 21.64
CA ALA A 217 -14.36 11.03 20.18
C ALA A 217 -14.16 12.45 19.62
N GLY A 218 -14.87 13.44 20.21
CA GLY A 218 -14.77 14.86 19.86
C GLY A 218 -13.43 15.52 20.23
N ASN A 219 -12.66 14.93 21.15
CA ASN A 219 -11.37 15.46 21.59
C ASN A 219 -10.19 14.84 20.84
N TYR A 220 -10.41 13.80 20.03
CA TYR A 220 -9.33 13.30 19.17
C TYR A 220 -8.94 14.37 18.18
N LYS A 221 -7.66 14.76 18.21
CA LYS A 221 -7.07 15.75 17.30
C LYS A 221 -7.47 15.47 15.83
N GLN A 222 -7.50 14.20 15.43
CA GLN A 222 -7.92 13.80 14.08
C GLN A 222 -9.40 14.08 13.79
N ASN A 223 -10.30 13.80 14.74
CA ASN A 223 -11.73 14.05 14.58
C ASN A 223 -12.05 15.55 14.64
N PHE A 224 -11.37 16.30 15.49
CA PHE A 224 -11.45 17.76 15.52
C PHE A 224 -11.04 18.37 14.17
N ILE A 225 -9.89 17.95 13.64
CA ILE A 225 -9.41 18.39 12.31
C ILE A 225 -10.37 17.98 11.21
N ARG A 226 -10.89 16.75 11.23
CA ARG A 226 -11.85 16.25 10.24
C ARG A 226 -13.14 17.07 10.25
N ASN A 227 -13.72 17.30 11.44
CA ASN A 227 -14.93 18.10 11.59
C ASN A 227 -14.70 19.57 11.22
N ALA A 228 -13.55 20.14 11.58
CA ALA A 228 -13.20 21.51 11.20
C ALA A 228 -13.05 21.65 9.68
N LYS A 229 -12.46 20.66 9.00
CA LYS A 229 -12.36 20.62 7.52
C LYS A 229 -13.73 20.55 6.85
N VAL A 230 -14.62 19.68 7.33
CA VAL A 230 -15.98 19.55 6.80
C VAL A 230 -16.75 20.84 7.01
N LYS A 231 -16.75 21.41 8.23
CA LYS A 231 -17.47 22.65 8.54
C LYS A 231 -16.77 23.93 8.06
N GLY A 232 -15.63 23.81 7.38
CA GLY A 232 -14.85 24.95 6.91
C GLY A 232 -14.34 25.86 8.03
N LYS A 233 -14.17 25.36 9.26
CA LYS A 233 -13.69 26.13 10.43
C LYS A 233 -12.16 26.23 10.45
N ALA A 234 -11.65 27.29 11.06
CA ALA A 234 -10.21 27.43 11.30
C ALA A 234 -9.70 26.28 12.17
N HIS A 235 -8.54 25.71 11.83
CA HIS A 235 -7.94 24.59 12.55
C HIS A 235 -6.43 24.48 12.32
N ILE A 236 -5.73 23.79 13.21
CA ILE A 236 -4.32 23.45 13.02
C ILE A 236 -4.24 22.10 12.31
N ASN A 237 -3.52 22.03 11.20
CA ASN A 237 -3.38 20.78 10.44
C ASN A 237 -2.41 19.78 11.13
N HIS A 238 -2.26 18.58 10.53
CA HIS A 238 -1.41 17.52 11.10
C HIS A 238 0.08 17.92 11.20
N VAL A 239 0.53 18.90 10.41
CA VAL A 239 1.90 19.42 10.34
C VAL A 239 2.09 20.63 11.29
N GLY A 240 1.06 21.04 12.04
CA GLY A 240 1.14 22.17 12.97
C GLY A 240 0.93 23.54 12.34
N LYS A 241 0.53 23.61 11.06
CA LYS A 241 0.22 24.89 10.40
C LYS A 241 -1.23 25.29 10.65
N GLU A 242 -1.45 26.58 10.91
CA GLU A 242 -2.78 27.16 11.00
C GLU A 242 -3.44 27.20 9.63
N VAL A 243 -4.68 26.70 9.55
CA VAL A 243 -5.55 26.76 8.39
C VAL A 243 -6.70 27.67 8.76
N LEU A 244 -6.85 28.78 8.03
CA LEU A 244 -7.92 29.75 8.26
C LEU A 244 -9.30 29.17 7.91
N GLN A 245 -10.33 29.80 8.46
CA GLN A 245 -11.72 29.48 8.11
C GLN A 245 -11.96 29.63 6.60
N ARG A 246 -12.70 28.70 6.00
CA ARG A 246 -13.11 28.75 4.59
C ARG A 246 -13.98 29.99 4.38
N LYS A 247 -13.51 30.87 3.49
CA LYS A 247 -14.23 32.07 3.05
C LYS A 247 -14.22 32.10 1.52
N THR A 248 -15.17 32.82 0.95
CA THR A 248 -15.14 33.19 -0.47
C THR A 248 -13.87 34.02 -0.72
N GLY A 249 -13.01 33.52 -1.61
CA GLY A 249 -11.76 34.18 -1.96
C GLY A 249 -11.97 35.28 -2.99
N VAL A 250 -10.91 36.07 -3.23
CA VAL A 250 -10.83 36.94 -4.41
C VAL A 250 -10.90 36.10 -5.69
N ASN A 251 -11.31 36.70 -6.79
CA ASN A 251 -11.36 36.00 -8.08
C ASN A 251 -9.98 35.44 -8.45
N CYS A 252 -9.93 34.21 -8.99
CA CYS A 252 -8.67 33.64 -9.47
C CYS A 252 -8.11 34.47 -10.63
N GLY A 253 -6.79 34.67 -10.66
CA GLY A 253 -6.05 35.23 -11.81
C GLY A 253 -5.93 34.26 -12.99
N CYS A 254 -6.80 33.24 -13.03
CA CYS A 254 -6.84 32.20 -14.04
C CYS A 254 -7.27 32.76 -15.41
N LEU A 255 -6.65 32.30 -16.50
CA LEU A 255 -6.99 32.72 -17.88
C LEU A 255 -8.48 32.54 -18.22
N LYS A 256 -9.11 31.52 -17.63
CA LYS A 256 -10.53 31.21 -17.81
C LYS A 256 -11.49 32.16 -17.10
N LYS A 257 -10.99 33.06 -16.22
CA LYS A 257 -11.78 34.01 -15.43
C LYS A 257 -13.05 33.39 -14.79
N CYS A 258 -13.00 32.11 -14.42
CA CYS A 258 -14.19 31.34 -14.05
C CYS A 258 -14.91 31.92 -12.82
N CYS A 259 -14.17 32.53 -11.89
CA CYS A 259 -14.77 33.23 -10.75
C CYS A 259 -15.59 34.48 -11.12
N HIS A 260 -15.45 35.03 -12.33
CA HIS A 260 -16.31 36.12 -12.81
C HIS A 260 -17.68 35.64 -13.28
N MET A 261 -17.84 34.34 -13.54
CA MET A 261 -19.12 33.73 -13.94
C MET A 261 -20.08 33.55 -12.77
N PHE A 262 -19.62 33.74 -11.54
CA PHE A 262 -20.42 33.60 -10.32
C PHE A 262 -20.57 34.97 -9.65
N SER A 263 -21.80 35.34 -9.31
CA SER A 263 -22.07 36.47 -8.42
C SER A 263 -21.46 36.23 -7.03
N CYS A 264 -21.26 37.30 -6.26
CA CYS A 264 -20.80 37.17 -4.88
C CYS A 264 -21.78 36.33 -4.04
N GLU A 265 -23.08 36.55 -4.22
CA GLU A 265 -24.16 35.82 -3.55
C GLU A 265 -24.09 34.31 -3.84
N ASN A 266 -23.92 33.92 -5.10
CA ASN A 266 -23.83 32.49 -5.48
C ASN A 266 -22.61 31.81 -4.83
N LYS A 267 -21.48 32.51 -4.72
CA LYS A 267 -20.27 31.95 -4.08
C LYS A 267 -20.49 31.73 -2.59
N GLU A 268 -21.17 32.67 -1.93
CA GLU A 268 -21.47 32.59 -0.51
C GLU A 268 -22.46 31.46 -0.22
N GLU A 269 -23.50 31.33 -1.04
CA GLU A 269 -24.51 30.28 -0.93
C GLU A 269 -23.90 28.88 -1.09
N ILE A 270 -23.06 28.67 -2.11
CA ILE A 270 -22.38 27.39 -2.35
C ILE A 270 -21.51 27.00 -1.13
N ILE A 271 -20.74 27.95 -0.58
CA ILE A 271 -19.90 27.69 0.60
C ILE A 271 -20.76 27.41 1.83
N ALA A 272 -21.85 28.16 2.03
CA ALA A 272 -22.77 27.96 3.14
C ALA A 272 -23.39 26.55 3.11
N ASN A 273 -23.85 26.11 1.95
CA ASN A 273 -24.44 24.78 1.75
C ASN A 273 -23.42 23.67 1.95
N ILE A 274 -22.21 23.79 1.38
CA ILE A 274 -21.13 22.80 1.56
C ILE A 274 -20.77 22.62 3.04
N ASN A 275 -20.69 23.71 3.81
CA ASN A 275 -20.30 23.66 5.21
C ASN A 275 -21.40 23.05 6.12
N GLN A 276 -22.64 22.95 5.66
CA GLN A 276 -23.72 22.32 6.43
C GLN A 276 -23.70 20.79 6.34
N LEU A 277 -23.10 20.22 5.30
CA LEU A 277 -23.03 18.77 5.07
C LEU A 277 -22.22 18.04 6.15
N SER A 278 -22.45 16.72 6.27
CA SER A 278 -21.97 15.93 7.41
C SER A 278 -20.56 15.36 7.17
N ASN A 279 -20.20 15.10 5.92
CA ASN A 279 -18.92 14.49 5.54
C ASN A 279 -18.45 14.94 4.15
N LYS A 280 -17.20 14.61 3.80
CA LYS A 280 -16.58 15.02 2.54
C LYS A 280 -17.24 14.40 1.30
N ASN A 281 -17.73 13.16 1.39
CA ASN A 281 -18.38 12.49 0.26
C ASN A 281 -19.68 13.22 -0.12
N GLU A 282 -20.46 13.66 0.87
CA GLU A 282 -21.63 14.51 0.64
C GLU A 282 -21.27 15.85 0.00
N GLN A 283 -20.18 16.48 0.44
CA GLN A 283 -19.69 17.74 -0.15
C GLN A 283 -19.31 17.57 -1.62
N ASP A 284 -18.57 16.51 -1.93
CA ASP A 284 -18.12 16.23 -3.29
C ASP A 284 -19.33 15.89 -4.18
N LEU A 285 -20.29 15.10 -3.68
CA LEU A 285 -21.53 14.80 -4.39
C LEU A 285 -22.38 16.05 -4.68
N TYR A 286 -22.50 16.96 -3.70
CA TYR A 286 -23.19 18.24 -3.88
C TYR A 286 -22.50 19.08 -4.96
N LEU A 287 -21.17 19.20 -4.91
CA LEU A 287 -20.41 19.94 -5.91
C LEU A 287 -20.55 19.33 -7.32
N HIS A 288 -20.50 18.00 -7.44
CA HIS A 288 -20.70 17.33 -8.73
C HIS A 288 -22.08 17.61 -9.33
N ARG A 289 -23.13 17.72 -8.50
CA ARG A 289 -24.48 18.06 -8.97
C ARG A 289 -24.61 19.50 -9.46
N LEU A 290 -23.69 20.39 -9.08
CA LEU A 290 -23.66 21.78 -9.56
C LEU A 290 -22.91 21.94 -10.89
N ILE A 291 -22.30 20.87 -11.41
CA ILE A 291 -21.52 20.91 -12.65
C ILE A 291 -22.41 20.43 -13.80
N ASP A 292 -22.74 21.33 -14.71
CA ASP A 292 -23.36 20.96 -15.99
C ASP A 292 -22.29 20.52 -16.99
N SER A 293 -22.48 19.34 -17.59
CA SER A 293 -21.64 18.84 -18.67
C SER A 293 -22.14 19.35 -20.01
N ASN A 294 -21.35 20.20 -20.67
CA ASN A 294 -21.62 20.59 -22.05
C ASN A 294 -20.79 19.72 -23.03
N PRO A 295 -21.36 19.28 -24.16
CA PRO A 295 -20.60 18.58 -25.18
C PRO A 295 -19.48 19.47 -25.74
N VAL A 296 -18.30 18.88 -25.96
CA VAL A 296 -17.15 19.58 -26.54
C VAL A 296 -17.50 20.06 -27.95
N GLN A 297 -17.55 21.38 -28.15
CA GLN A 297 -17.69 21.95 -29.48
C GLN A 297 -16.38 21.75 -30.24
N ASN A 298 -16.32 20.72 -31.09
CA ASN A 298 -15.23 20.53 -32.03
C ASN A 298 -15.28 21.64 -33.09
N ILE A 299 -14.56 22.74 -32.88
CA ILE A 299 -14.32 23.73 -33.92
C ILE A 299 -13.26 23.15 -34.87
N ARG A 300 -13.69 22.40 -35.89
CA ARG A 300 -12.90 22.19 -37.10
C ARG A 300 -13.42 23.17 -38.15
N ASN A 301 -12.83 24.36 -38.19
CA ASN A 301 -12.87 25.20 -39.38
C ASN A 301 -11.94 24.55 -40.42
N HIS A 302 -12.47 23.62 -41.22
CA HIS A 302 -11.83 23.31 -42.48
C HIS A 302 -12.26 24.40 -43.46
N LEU A 303 -11.30 25.26 -43.78
CA LEU A 303 -11.37 26.22 -44.85
C LEU A 303 -11.75 25.50 -46.14
N ASP A 304 -12.90 25.85 -46.70
CA ASP A 304 -13.14 25.76 -48.14
C ASP A 304 -12.23 26.82 -48.80
N LEU A 305 -11.16 26.35 -49.42
CA LEU A 305 -10.36 27.12 -50.36
C LEU A 305 -10.21 26.32 -51.66
N VAL A 306 -10.92 26.86 -52.67
CA VAL A 306 -10.91 26.61 -54.13
C VAL A 306 -11.68 25.39 -54.62
#